data_AF-A0A4Q3CAT6-F1
#
_entry.id   AF-A0A4Q3CAT6-F1
#
_cell.length_a   1.000
_cell.length_b   1.000
_cell.length_c   1.000
_cell.angle_alpha   90.00
_cell.angle_beta   90.00
_cell.angle_gamma   90.00
#
_symmetry.space_group_name_H-M   'P 1'
#
loop_
_entity.id
_entity.type
_entity.pdbx_description
1 polymer ?
#
loop_
_entity_poly.entity_id
_entity_poly.type
_entity_poly.pdbx_seq_one_letter_code
_entity_poly.pdbx_strand_id
1 'polypeptide(L)'
;VLSFIIVPIVFTSLYAIKEVRVWAAWAIEANRIGAPPPVWIADLPIVGAGAAEQWQRYISHPGGIGEVVQAISGSNIGNIYRGVLVVGTSTFQAVLTLLFLLITLFFVYRDGDRLVAQVDRLGERILPDRWERVSRIVPMTISSTVMGMTVIAIGEGIVLGVAYWLAGVPSPVTLGIITGIMALIPGGAPLCFTLVSIYLVASGAPINGVALLIWGSTELFIVDKTLRPKLVGGPIKLPFLPTFFGLIGGVKTMGFLGLFVGPVLMALLVSVWREWVYESRADREDAP
;
A
#
# COMPACT_ATOMS: atom_id res chain seq x y z
N VAL A 1 4.67 20.78 4.06
CA VAL A 1 4.14 19.61 3.32
C VAL A 1 5.22 18.94 2.47
N LEU A 2 5.82 19.62 1.49
CA LEU A 2 6.91 19.07 0.67
C LEU A 2 8.07 18.51 1.52
N SER A 3 8.59 19.26 2.50
CA SER A 3 9.67 18.76 3.38
C SER A 3 9.28 17.56 4.23
N PHE A 4 8.02 17.44 4.64
CA PHE A 4 7.52 16.33 5.45
C PHE A 4 7.40 15.02 4.65
N ILE A 5 7.24 15.11 3.33
CA ILE A 5 7.18 13.95 2.42
C ILE A 5 8.57 13.63 1.85
N ILE A 6 9.33 14.66 1.45
CA ILE A 6 10.64 14.51 0.81
C ILE A 6 11.67 13.95 1.79
N VAL A 7 11.70 14.44 3.04
CA VAL A 7 12.73 14.03 4.01
C VAL A 7 12.63 12.54 4.34
N PRO A 8 11.47 11.97 4.72
CA PRO A 8 11.38 10.53 5.01
C PRO A 8 11.67 9.66 3.79
N ILE A 9 11.24 10.07 2.60
CA ILE A 9 11.46 9.28 1.39
C ILE A 9 12.93 9.29 0.99
N VAL A 10 13.58 10.46 0.95
CA VAL A 10 15.02 10.56 0.67
C VAL A 10 15.82 9.78 1.72
N PHE A 11 15.45 9.89 2.99
CA PHE A 11 16.11 9.14 4.06
C PHE A 11 15.95 7.63 3.88
N THR A 12 14.73 7.17 3.55
CA THR A 12 14.44 5.75 3.28
C THR A 12 15.18 5.25 2.05
N SER A 13 15.24 6.04 0.96
CA SER A 13 15.97 5.68 -0.25
C SER A 13 17.48 5.61 0.00
N LEU A 14 18.06 6.58 0.72
CA LEU A 14 19.47 6.55 1.09
C LEU A 14 19.80 5.37 2.01
N TYR A 15 18.90 5.08 2.96
CA TYR A 15 19.02 3.91 3.83
C TYR A 15 18.98 2.62 3.02
N ALA A 16 18.03 2.47 2.11
CA ALA A 16 17.91 1.29 1.23
C ALA A 16 19.16 1.10 0.36
N ILE A 17 19.72 2.17 -0.23
CA ILE A 17 20.95 2.10 -1.02
C ILE A 17 22.12 1.65 -0.15
N LYS A 18 22.22 2.18 1.08
CA LYS A 18 23.27 1.79 2.03
C LYS A 18 23.13 0.32 2.43
N GLU A 19 21.90 -0.11 2.72
CA GLU A 19 21.55 -1.49 3.06
C GLU A 19 21.96 -2.43 1.92
N VAL A 20 21.54 -2.17 0.68
CA VAL A 20 21.93 -2.99 -0.49
C VAL A 20 23.44 -3.14 -0.61
N ARG A 21 24.22 -2.08 -0.35
CA ARG A 21 25.70 -2.16 -0.33
C ARG A 21 26.23 -3.05 0.79
N VAL A 22 25.64 -2.97 1.99
CA VAL A 22 26.01 -3.82 3.13
C VAL A 22 25.71 -5.29 2.83
N TRP A 23 24.53 -5.59 2.28
CA TRP A 23 24.14 -6.95 1.90
C TRP A 23 25.01 -7.49 0.77
N ALA A 24 25.35 -6.67 -0.23
CA ALA A 24 26.26 -7.06 -1.30
C ALA A 24 27.68 -7.33 -0.77
N ALA A 25 28.19 -6.49 0.12
CA ALA A 25 29.49 -6.69 0.76
C ALA A 25 29.51 -7.96 1.62
N TRP A 26 28.45 -8.19 2.40
CA TRP A 26 28.29 -9.42 3.19
C TRP A 26 28.25 -10.66 2.29
N ALA A 27 27.50 -10.63 1.18
CA ALA A 27 27.41 -11.76 0.27
C ALA A 27 28.77 -12.10 -0.38
N ILE A 28 29.55 -11.07 -0.74
CA ILE A 28 30.90 -11.24 -1.29
C ILE A 28 31.84 -11.85 -0.24
N GLU A 29 31.81 -11.34 1.00
CA GLU A 29 32.67 -11.87 2.07
C GLU A 29 32.25 -13.28 2.49
N ALA A 30 30.95 -13.53 2.67
CA ALA A 30 30.41 -14.85 2.96
C ALA A 30 30.78 -15.88 1.87
N ASN A 31 30.84 -15.46 0.60
CA ASN A 31 31.33 -16.33 -0.47
C ASN A 31 32.84 -16.57 -0.41
N ARG A 32 33.63 -15.63 0.13
CA ARG A 32 35.09 -15.72 0.20
C ARG A 32 35.57 -16.60 1.36
N ILE A 33 34.94 -16.46 2.53
CA ILE A 33 35.38 -17.12 3.77
C ILE A 33 34.40 -18.17 4.31
N GLY A 34 33.18 -18.25 3.76
CA GLY A 34 32.08 -19.05 4.31
C GLY A 34 31.42 -18.32 5.49
N ALA A 35 30.09 -18.43 5.61
CA ALA A 35 29.35 -17.87 6.74
C ALA A 35 28.62 -18.97 7.52
N PRO A 36 28.81 -19.08 8.85
CA PRO A 36 28.06 -20.03 9.66
C PRO A 36 26.56 -19.64 9.72
N PRO A 37 25.66 -20.60 9.97
CA PRO A 37 24.24 -20.30 10.14
C PRO A 37 24.03 -19.34 11.32
N PRO A 38 23.23 -18.27 11.13
CA PRO A 38 22.81 -17.41 12.21
C PRO A 38 22.11 -18.20 13.32
N VAL A 39 22.42 -17.88 14.58
CA VAL A 39 21.92 -18.59 15.77
C VAL A 39 20.38 -18.65 15.79
N TRP A 40 19.71 -17.58 15.36
CA TRP A 40 18.25 -17.51 15.29
C TRP A 40 17.62 -18.47 14.27
N ILE A 41 18.34 -18.88 13.22
CA ILE A 41 17.85 -19.86 12.24
C ILE A 41 17.87 -21.26 12.87
N ALA A 42 18.93 -21.57 13.62
CA ALA A 42 19.08 -22.85 14.29
C ALA A 42 18.04 -23.04 15.41
N ASP A 43 17.63 -21.96 16.07
CA ASP A 43 16.68 -21.99 17.20
C ASP A 43 15.20 -22.09 16.79
N LEU A 44 14.88 -22.09 15.49
CA LEU A 44 13.48 -22.18 15.03
C LEU A 44 12.89 -23.58 15.26
N PRO A 45 11.75 -23.72 15.98
CA PRO A 45 11.10 -25.01 16.15
C PRO A 45 10.61 -25.56 14.79
N ILE A 46 10.74 -26.87 14.60
CA ILE A 46 10.31 -27.65 13.41
C ILE A 46 11.21 -27.47 12.17
N VAL A 47 11.63 -26.25 11.83
CA VAL A 47 12.36 -25.97 10.57
C VAL A 47 13.83 -25.61 10.78
N GLY A 48 14.23 -25.22 12.00
CA GLY A 48 15.55 -24.67 12.28
C GLY A 48 16.71 -25.63 12.01
N ALA A 49 16.56 -26.91 12.36
CA ALA A 49 17.58 -27.92 12.08
C ALA A 49 17.79 -28.14 10.58
N GLY A 50 16.71 -28.23 9.80
CA GLY A 50 16.78 -28.40 8.34
C GLY A 50 17.30 -27.16 7.62
N ALA A 51 16.90 -25.97 8.08
CA ALA A 51 17.39 -24.70 7.55
C ALA A 51 18.87 -24.45 7.87
N ALA A 52 19.30 -24.79 9.09
CA ALA A 52 20.70 -24.71 9.49
C ALA A 52 21.57 -25.70 8.72
N GLU A 53 21.09 -26.93 8.49
CA GLU A 53 21.79 -27.94 7.69
C GLU A 53 21.95 -27.51 6.23
N GLN A 54 20.89 -26.96 5.61
CA GLN A 54 20.98 -26.41 4.26
C GLN A 54 21.92 -25.19 4.19
N TRP A 55 21.85 -24.29 5.16
CA TRP A 55 22.78 -23.16 5.24
C TRP A 55 24.23 -23.64 5.35
N GLN A 56 24.48 -24.65 6.15
CA GLN A 56 25.80 -25.21 6.36
C GLN A 56 26.34 -25.89 5.10
N ARG A 57 25.46 -26.55 4.34
CA ARG A 57 25.80 -27.23 3.09
C ARG A 57 26.14 -26.28 1.94
N TYR A 58 25.54 -25.09 1.92
CA TYR A 58 25.58 -24.21 0.74
C TYR A 58 26.25 -22.85 0.98
N ILE A 59 26.32 -22.36 2.21
CA ILE A 59 26.78 -20.99 2.53
C ILE A 59 28.01 -21.00 3.45
N SER A 60 28.27 -22.11 4.18
CA SER A 60 29.35 -22.18 5.17
C SER A 60 30.73 -22.56 4.64
N HIS A 61 30.88 -22.84 3.34
CA HIS A 61 32.19 -23.07 2.74
C HIS A 61 32.54 -21.97 1.71
N PRO A 62 33.85 -21.67 1.53
CA PRO A 62 34.30 -20.78 0.47
C PRO A 62 33.78 -21.24 -0.90
N GLY A 63 33.19 -20.32 -1.66
CA GLY A 63 32.60 -20.59 -2.98
C GLY A 63 31.18 -21.15 -2.97
N GLY A 64 30.59 -21.49 -1.81
CA GLY A 64 29.26 -22.10 -1.75
C GLY A 64 28.12 -21.21 -2.25
N ILE A 65 28.17 -19.90 -1.98
CA ILE A 65 27.22 -18.94 -2.57
C ILE A 65 27.38 -18.93 -4.10
N GLY A 66 28.63 -19.02 -4.60
CA GLY A 66 28.93 -19.19 -6.01
C GLY A 66 28.35 -20.47 -6.62
N GLU A 67 28.39 -21.59 -5.90
CA GLU A 67 27.82 -22.87 -6.31
C GLU A 67 26.29 -22.86 -6.29
N VAL A 68 25.65 -22.24 -5.31
CA VAL A 68 24.19 -22.04 -5.28
C VAL A 68 23.76 -21.13 -6.41
N VAL A 69 24.48 -20.04 -6.62
CA VAL A 69 24.27 -19.14 -7.74
C VAL A 69 24.47 -19.93 -9.04
N GLN A 70 25.49 -20.77 -9.20
CA GLN A 70 25.70 -21.60 -10.39
C GLN A 70 24.70 -22.75 -10.54
N ALA A 71 24.16 -23.33 -9.47
CA ALA A 71 23.13 -24.37 -9.52
C ALA A 71 21.76 -23.78 -9.91
N ILE A 72 21.47 -22.55 -9.45
CA ILE A 72 20.29 -21.78 -9.86
C ILE A 72 20.51 -21.15 -11.25
N SER A 73 21.74 -20.77 -11.59
CA SER A 73 22.11 -20.13 -12.86
C SER A 73 22.33 -21.13 -13.99
N GLY A 74 22.82 -22.34 -13.74
CA GLY A 74 23.20 -23.33 -14.76
C GLY A 74 22.07 -23.74 -15.71
N SER A 75 20.81 -23.49 -15.31
CA SER A 75 19.63 -23.61 -16.17
C SER A 75 18.92 -22.28 -16.48
N ASN A 76 19.29 -21.17 -15.83
CA ASN A 76 18.54 -19.90 -15.84
C ASN A 76 19.38 -18.62 -15.60
N ILE A 77 20.63 -18.52 -16.10
CA ILE A 77 21.47 -17.28 -16.04
C ILE A 77 20.67 -16.03 -16.46
N GLY A 78 19.76 -16.17 -17.43
CA GLY A 78 18.89 -15.07 -17.87
C GLY A 78 17.97 -14.49 -16.79
N ASN A 79 17.54 -15.27 -15.80
CA ASN A 79 16.53 -14.84 -14.82
C ASN A 79 17.12 -14.08 -13.63
N ILE A 80 18.38 -14.32 -13.24
CA ILE A 80 19.05 -13.56 -12.16
C ILE A 80 19.46 -12.17 -12.65
N TYR A 81 20.03 -12.09 -13.86
CA TYR A 81 20.28 -10.79 -14.52
C TYR A 81 18.97 -10.03 -14.73
N ARG A 82 17.89 -10.71 -15.15
CA ARG A 82 16.55 -10.11 -15.21
C ARG A 82 16.04 -9.70 -13.84
N GLY A 83 16.26 -10.46 -12.77
CA GLY A 83 15.83 -10.09 -11.41
C GLY A 83 16.49 -8.81 -10.90
N VAL A 84 17.81 -8.68 -11.06
CA VAL A 84 18.55 -7.46 -10.70
C VAL A 84 18.15 -6.28 -11.60
N LEU A 85 17.98 -6.51 -12.90
CA LEU A 85 17.50 -5.48 -13.83
C LEU A 85 16.05 -5.08 -13.56
N VAL A 86 15.17 -6.00 -13.18
CA VAL A 86 13.75 -5.75 -12.84
C VAL A 86 13.65 -4.97 -11.54
N VAL A 87 14.43 -5.30 -10.51
CA VAL A 87 14.45 -4.51 -9.26
C VAL A 87 15.06 -3.13 -9.49
N GLY A 88 16.14 -3.03 -10.29
CA GLY A 88 16.78 -1.76 -10.64
C GLY A 88 15.88 -0.83 -11.47
N THR A 89 15.23 -1.37 -12.50
CA THR A 89 14.27 -0.63 -13.34
C THR A 89 13.01 -0.22 -12.57
N SER A 90 12.46 -1.09 -11.72
CA SER A 90 11.30 -0.76 -10.87
C SER A 90 11.63 0.36 -9.88
N THR A 91 12.82 0.32 -9.27
CA THR A 91 13.27 1.36 -8.34
C THR A 91 13.48 2.69 -9.06
N PHE A 92 14.11 2.66 -10.23
CA PHE A 92 14.30 3.85 -11.06
C PHE A 92 12.96 4.47 -11.50
N GLN A 93 12.00 3.64 -11.92
CA GLN A 93 10.66 4.10 -12.27
C GLN A 93 9.91 4.71 -11.08
N ALA A 94 10.06 4.13 -9.87
CA ALA A 94 9.48 4.69 -8.65
C ALA A 94 10.07 6.07 -8.33
N VAL A 95 11.40 6.23 -8.43
CA VAL A 95 12.08 7.52 -8.21
C VAL A 95 11.64 8.56 -9.24
N LEU A 96 11.55 8.20 -10.51
CA LEU A 96 11.04 9.10 -11.55
C LEU A 96 9.58 9.49 -11.29
N THR A 97 8.73 8.52 -10.96
CA THR A 97 7.32 8.77 -10.64
C THR A 97 7.19 9.73 -9.46
N LEU A 98 8.00 9.54 -8.42
CA LEU A 98 8.06 10.44 -7.28
C LEU A 98 8.52 11.85 -7.68
N LEU A 99 9.56 11.97 -8.51
CA LEU A 99 10.05 13.25 -9.01
C LEU A 99 8.96 14.00 -9.79
N PHE A 100 8.31 13.32 -10.74
CA PHE A 100 7.21 13.90 -11.52
C PHE A 100 6.01 14.28 -10.63
N LEU A 101 5.69 13.45 -9.64
CA LEU A 101 4.65 13.75 -8.67
C LEU A 101 4.98 15.00 -7.87
N LEU A 102 6.23 15.16 -7.39
CA LEU A 102 6.66 16.34 -6.65
C LEU A 102 6.63 17.61 -7.52
N ILE A 103 7.09 17.53 -8.77
CA ILE A 103 7.03 18.65 -9.71
C ILE A 103 5.57 19.03 -9.98
N THR A 104 4.73 18.05 -10.29
CA THR A 104 3.29 18.27 -10.54
C THR A 104 2.63 18.90 -9.32
N LEU A 105 2.90 18.37 -8.13
CA LEU A 105 2.37 18.89 -6.87
C LEU A 105 2.83 20.33 -6.61
N PHE A 106 4.09 20.65 -6.91
CA PHE A 106 4.61 22.02 -6.80
C PHE A 106 3.83 22.99 -7.71
N PHE A 107 3.63 22.64 -8.98
CA PHE A 107 2.87 23.48 -9.91
C PHE A 107 1.39 23.58 -9.53
N VAL A 108 0.78 22.48 -9.09
CA VAL A 108 -0.62 22.48 -8.61
C VAL A 108 -0.78 23.36 -7.37
N TYR A 109 0.17 23.36 -6.44
CA TYR A 109 0.10 24.26 -5.28
C TYR A 109 0.42 25.72 -5.64
N ARG A 110 1.31 25.96 -6.59
CA ARG A 110 1.72 27.32 -6.98
C ARG A 110 0.68 28.02 -7.85
N ASP A 111 0.16 27.32 -8.86
CA ASP A 111 -0.74 27.86 -9.89
C ASP A 111 -2.17 27.30 -9.77
N GLY A 112 -2.49 26.69 -8.63
CA GLY A 112 -3.77 26.01 -8.37
C GLY A 112 -4.99 26.90 -8.64
N ASP A 113 -4.98 28.14 -8.15
CA ASP A 113 -6.11 29.07 -8.34
C ASP A 113 -6.38 29.36 -9.82
N ARG A 114 -5.32 29.45 -10.64
CA ARG A 114 -5.44 29.64 -12.09
C ARG A 114 -5.98 28.40 -12.77
N LEU A 115 -5.53 27.21 -12.34
CA LEU A 115 -6.03 25.94 -12.86
C LEU A 115 -7.52 25.76 -12.53
N VAL A 116 -7.93 26.06 -11.30
CA VAL A 116 -9.33 26.01 -10.87
C VAL A 116 -10.18 26.96 -11.71
N ALA A 117 -9.75 28.22 -11.87
CA ALA A 117 -10.49 29.19 -12.68
C ALA A 117 -10.62 28.78 -14.17
N GLN A 118 -9.62 28.10 -14.75
CA GLN A 118 -9.69 27.58 -16.12
C GLN A 118 -10.66 26.39 -16.21
N VAL A 119 -10.60 25.49 -15.24
CA VAL A 119 -11.50 24.33 -15.13
C VAL A 119 -12.94 24.81 -14.94
N ASP A 120 -13.16 25.87 -14.16
CA ASP A 120 -14.49 26.45 -13.95
C ASP A 120 -15.09 27.01 -15.23
N ARG A 121 -14.33 27.83 -15.97
CA ARG A 121 -14.79 28.36 -17.27
C ARG A 121 -15.11 27.26 -18.28
N LEU A 122 -14.30 26.20 -18.30
CA LEU A 122 -14.53 25.07 -19.20
C LEU A 122 -15.77 24.28 -18.78
N GLY A 123 -15.93 24.07 -17.48
CA GLY A 123 -17.02 23.35 -16.87
C GLY A 123 -18.37 24.03 -17.06
N GLU A 124 -18.44 25.34 -16.84
CA GLU A 124 -19.64 26.17 -17.10
C GLU A 124 -20.09 26.07 -18.57
N ARG A 125 -19.13 25.95 -19.50
CA ARG A 125 -19.41 25.83 -20.93
C ARG A 125 -19.94 24.44 -21.34
N ILE A 126 -19.45 23.38 -20.70
CA ILE A 126 -19.81 21.98 -21.04
C ILE A 126 -21.07 21.55 -20.30
N LEU A 127 -21.26 22.01 -19.06
CA LEU A 127 -22.33 21.63 -18.15
C LEU A 127 -23.02 22.89 -17.58
N PRO A 128 -23.80 23.61 -18.42
CA PRO A 128 -24.59 24.76 -17.96
C PRO A 128 -25.48 24.34 -16.79
N ASP A 129 -25.60 25.20 -15.78
CA ASP A 129 -26.43 25.04 -14.56
C ASP A 129 -26.07 23.88 -13.61
N ARG A 130 -25.13 23.00 -14.00
CA ARG A 130 -24.70 21.84 -13.18
C ARG A 130 -23.29 21.98 -12.64
N TRP A 131 -22.46 22.76 -13.32
CA TRP A 131 -21.05 22.91 -12.97
C TRP A 131 -20.83 23.40 -11.53
N GLU A 132 -21.63 24.34 -11.04
CA GLU A 132 -21.49 24.86 -9.68
C GLU A 132 -21.66 23.77 -8.61
N ARG A 133 -22.57 22.82 -8.85
CA ARG A 133 -22.76 21.67 -7.95
C ARG A 133 -21.58 20.71 -8.04
N VAL A 134 -21.11 20.39 -9.24
CA VAL A 134 -20.01 19.43 -9.47
C VAL A 134 -18.68 19.96 -8.92
N SER A 135 -18.35 21.22 -9.22
CA SER A 135 -17.12 21.90 -8.76
C SER A 135 -17.02 21.99 -7.24
N ARG A 136 -18.14 22.02 -6.51
CA ARG A 136 -18.16 21.95 -5.04
C ARG A 136 -18.09 20.52 -4.51
N ILE A 137 -18.87 19.60 -5.08
CA ILE A 137 -18.98 18.22 -4.55
C ILE A 137 -17.68 17.43 -4.77
N VAL A 138 -17.03 17.57 -5.92
CA VAL A 138 -15.86 16.74 -6.26
C VAL A 138 -14.68 16.98 -5.29
N PRO A 139 -14.22 18.24 -5.05
CA PRO A 139 -13.14 18.50 -4.10
C PRO A 139 -13.52 18.13 -2.67
N MET A 140 -14.77 18.38 -2.25
CA MET A 140 -15.25 17.96 -0.93
C MET A 140 -15.20 16.44 -0.76
N THR A 141 -15.61 15.69 -1.78
CA THR A 141 -15.61 14.22 -1.74
C THR A 141 -14.19 13.67 -1.69
N ILE A 142 -13.28 14.21 -2.51
CA ILE A 142 -11.87 13.80 -2.53
C ILE A 142 -11.21 14.11 -1.17
N SER A 143 -11.35 15.34 -0.67
CA SER A 143 -10.74 15.75 0.60
C SER A 143 -11.29 14.97 1.79
N SER A 144 -12.61 14.75 1.84
CA SER A 144 -13.25 13.94 2.90
C SER A 144 -12.77 12.49 2.85
N THR A 145 -12.63 11.92 1.66
CA THR A 145 -12.12 10.56 1.47
C THR A 145 -10.68 10.43 1.96
N VAL A 146 -9.80 11.34 1.54
CA VAL A 146 -8.37 11.33 1.91
C VAL A 146 -8.20 11.56 3.42
N MET A 147 -8.90 12.55 3.98
CA MET A 147 -8.85 12.85 5.40
C MET A 147 -9.42 11.71 6.24
N GLY A 148 -10.55 11.13 5.82
CA GLY A 148 -11.17 9.98 6.48
C GLY A 148 -10.27 8.76 6.48
N MET A 149 -9.68 8.40 5.34
CA MET A 149 -8.70 7.31 5.23
C MET A 149 -7.47 7.56 6.10
N THR A 150 -6.97 8.80 6.16
CA THR A 150 -5.80 9.16 6.98
C THR A 150 -6.09 9.00 8.47
N VAL A 151 -7.25 9.47 8.93
CA VAL A 151 -7.68 9.33 10.34
C VAL A 151 -7.84 7.87 10.71
N ILE A 152 -8.46 7.07 9.83
CA ILE A 152 -8.61 5.62 10.02
C ILE A 152 -7.24 4.95 10.10
N ALA A 153 -6.34 5.24 9.17
CA ALA A 153 -5.00 4.66 9.14
C ALA A 153 -4.18 4.95 10.40
N ILE A 154 -4.26 6.18 10.91
CA ILE A 154 -3.63 6.55 12.19
C ILE A 154 -4.28 5.78 13.35
N GLY A 155 -5.61 5.70 13.36
CA GLY A 155 -6.37 4.95 14.36
C GLY A 155 -5.98 3.46 14.40
N GLU A 156 -5.99 2.80 13.24
CA GLU A 156 -5.60 1.39 13.10
C GLU A 156 -4.15 1.17 13.57
N GLY A 157 -3.22 2.05 13.16
CA GLY A 157 -1.81 1.95 13.59
C GLY A 157 -1.62 2.07 15.10
N ILE A 158 -2.40 2.95 15.76
CA ILE A 158 -2.37 3.10 17.23
C ILE A 158 -3.02 1.90 17.91
N VAL A 159 -4.25 1.54 17.52
CA VAL A 159 -5.03 0.49 18.19
C VAL A 159 -4.36 -0.87 18.01
N LEU A 160 -3.93 -1.21 16.80
CA LEU A 160 -3.21 -2.45 16.53
C LEU A 160 -1.79 -2.41 17.10
N GLY A 161 -1.13 -1.25 17.12
CA GLY A 161 0.16 -1.08 17.81
C GLY A 161 0.07 -1.37 19.31
N VAL A 162 -0.99 -0.91 19.98
CA VAL A 162 -1.28 -1.24 21.38
C VAL A 162 -1.57 -2.73 21.54
N ALA A 163 -2.34 -3.33 20.62
CA ALA A 163 -2.60 -4.77 20.64
C ALA A 163 -1.31 -5.59 20.47
N TYR A 164 -0.38 -5.18 19.59
CA TYR A 164 0.93 -5.80 19.43
C TYR A 164 1.79 -5.69 20.69
N TRP A 165 1.73 -4.54 21.37
CA TRP A 165 2.43 -4.35 22.64
C TRP A 165 1.89 -5.28 23.73
N LEU A 166 0.57 -5.36 23.88
CA LEU A 166 -0.08 -6.27 24.83
C LEU A 166 0.17 -7.75 24.52
N ALA A 167 0.27 -8.11 23.23
CA ALA A 167 0.56 -9.47 22.79
C ALA A 167 2.05 -9.86 22.95
N GLY A 168 2.93 -8.91 23.28
CA GLY A 168 4.36 -9.15 23.49
C GLY A 168 5.19 -9.24 22.20
N VAL A 169 4.73 -8.63 21.11
CA VAL A 169 5.44 -8.67 19.81
C VAL A 169 6.71 -7.80 19.87
N PRO A 170 7.83 -8.22 19.25
CA PRO A 170 9.01 -7.38 19.12
C PRO A 170 8.72 -6.11 18.32
N SER A 171 9.16 -4.96 18.83
CA SER A 171 8.97 -3.64 18.20
C SER A 171 7.51 -3.29 17.84
N PRO A 172 6.59 -3.23 18.82
CA PRO A 172 5.17 -3.03 18.57
C PRO A 172 4.85 -1.66 17.94
N VAL A 173 5.67 -0.64 18.24
CA VAL A 173 5.54 0.70 17.64
C VAL A 173 5.86 0.67 16.15
N THR A 174 6.96 0.04 15.75
CA THR A 174 7.33 -0.08 14.32
C THR A 174 6.27 -0.85 13.56
N LEU A 175 5.79 -1.97 14.11
CA LEU A 175 4.75 -2.77 13.49
C LEU A 175 3.41 -2.01 13.43
N GLY A 176 3.05 -1.24 14.45
CA GLY A 176 1.88 -0.36 14.43
C GLY A 176 1.97 0.70 13.34
N ILE A 177 3.13 1.33 13.15
CA ILE A 177 3.36 2.29 12.05
C ILE A 177 3.24 1.60 10.68
N ILE A 178 3.84 0.42 10.52
CA ILE A 178 3.73 -0.37 9.28
C ILE A 178 2.27 -0.71 8.99
N THR A 179 1.55 -1.20 10.00
CA THR A 179 0.12 -1.53 9.88
C THR A 179 -0.71 -0.30 9.53
N GLY A 180 -0.45 0.86 10.15
CA GLY A 180 -1.13 2.11 9.81
C GLY A 180 -0.84 2.60 8.38
N ILE A 181 0.39 2.45 7.88
CA ILE A 181 0.71 2.73 6.47
C ILE A 181 -0.03 1.75 5.56
N MET A 182 -0.04 0.46 5.92
CA MET A 182 -0.73 -0.59 5.19
C MET A 182 -2.24 -0.46 5.25
N ALA A 183 -2.81 0.18 6.27
CA ALA A 183 -4.25 0.47 6.39
C ALA A 183 -4.77 1.37 5.26
N LEU A 184 -3.91 2.22 4.70
CA LEU A 184 -4.24 3.01 3.52
C LEU A 184 -4.53 2.10 2.33
N ILE A 185 -3.92 0.92 2.27
CA ILE A 185 -4.13 -0.09 1.24
C ILE A 185 -5.34 -0.96 1.61
N PRO A 186 -6.35 -1.06 0.74
CA PRO A 186 -7.38 -2.10 0.86
C PRO A 186 -6.80 -3.49 1.13
N GLY A 187 -7.14 -4.05 2.29
CA GLY A 187 -6.66 -5.36 2.74
C GLY A 187 -5.29 -5.37 3.42
N GLY A 188 -4.60 -4.24 3.52
CA GLY A 188 -3.25 -4.16 4.09
C GLY A 188 -3.20 -4.39 5.60
N ALA A 189 -4.04 -3.72 6.38
CA ALA A 189 -4.11 -3.95 7.83
C ALA A 189 -4.50 -5.39 8.22
N PRO A 190 -5.52 -6.02 7.58
CA PRO A 190 -5.83 -7.45 7.75
C PRO A 190 -4.63 -8.36 7.53
N LEU A 191 -3.87 -8.10 6.47
CA LEU A 191 -2.67 -8.85 6.14
C LEU A 191 -1.62 -8.68 7.25
N CYS A 192 -1.36 -7.46 7.71
CA CYS A 192 -0.38 -7.18 8.75
C CYS A 192 -0.67 -7.90 10.07
N PHE A 193 -1.85 -7.69 10.67
CA PHE A 193 -2.14 -8.33 11.97
C PHE A 193 -2.24 -9.84 11.85
N THR A 194 -2.68 -10.38 10.70
CA THR A 194 -2.72 -11.83 10.46
C THR A 194 -1.31 -12.42 10.44
N LEU A 195 -0.37 -11.79 9.71
CA LEU A 195 1.02 -12.22 9.69
C LEU A 195 1.67 -12.16 11.08
N VAL A 196 1.43 -11.09 11.84
CA VAL A 196 1.94 -10.94 13.21
C VAL A 196 1.32 -11.99 14.15
N SER A 197 0.04 -12.30 13.98
CA SER A 197 -0.64 -13.35 14.74
C SER A 197 -0.05 -14.73 14.47
N ILE A 198 0.20 -15.05 13.19
CA ILE A 198 0.86 -16.30 12.78
C ILE A 198 2.27 -16.36 13.37
N TYR A 199 3.02 -15.26 13.32
CA TYR A 199 4.35 -15.17 13.92
C TYR A 199 4.34 -15.48 15.43
N LEU A 200 3.40 -14.93 16.19
CA LEU A 200 3.26 -15.21 17.63
C LEU A 200 2.93 -16.68 17.91
N VAL A 201 2.03 -17.28 17.13
CA VAL A 201 1.70 -18.71 17.24
C VAL A 201 2.94 -19.57 16.96
N ALA A 202 3.68 -19.26 15.90
CA ALA A 202 4.89 -19.98 15.53
C ALA A 202 6.04 -19.78 16.53
N SER A 203 6.09 -18.64 17.22
CA SER A 203 7.10 -18.31 18.23
C SER A 203 6.82 -18.91 19.61
N GLY A 204 5.81 -19.79 19.74
CA GLY A 204 5.48 -20.48 20.99
C GLY A 204 4.49 -19.74 21.89
N ALA A 205 3.86 -18.66 21.42
CA ALA A 205 2.83 -17.92 22.15
C ALA A 205 1.44 -18.02 21.45
N PRO A 206 0.85 -19.23 21.36
CA PRO A 206 -0.37 -19.45 20.58
C PRO A 206 -1.59 -18.69 21.12
N ILE A 207 -1.69 -18.53 22.45
CA ILE A 207 -2.79 -17.78 23.08
C ILE A 207 -2.74 -16.32 22.65
N ASN A 208 -1.56 -15.68 22.70
CA ASN A 208 -1.38 -14.29 22.31
C ASN A 208 -1.64 -14.09 20.80
N GLY A 209 -1.17 -15.02 19.97
CA GLY A 209 -1.41 -14.96 18.53
C GLY A 209 -2.89 -15.09 18.15
N VAL A 210 -3.62 -16.03 18.75
CA VAL A 210 -5.07 -16.17 18.53
C VAL A 210 -5.85 -14.97 19.10
N ALA A 211 -5.49 -14.50 20.29
CA ALA A 211 -6.11 -13.33 20.89
C ALA A 211 -5.90 -12.07 20.03
N LEU A 212 -4.71 -11.88 19.47
CA LEU A 212 -4.41 -10.78 18.56
C LEU A 212 -5.22 -10.87 17.27
N LEU A 213 -5.38 -12.08 16.72
CA LEU A 213 -6.18 -12.29 15.50
C LEU A 213 -7.66 -11.94 15.74
N ILE A 214 -8.22 -12.35 16.89
CA ILE A 214 -9.59 -12.02 17.28
C ILE A 214 -9.74 -10.51 17.51
N TRP A 215 -8.77 -9.89 18.21
CA TRP A 215 -8.76 -8.45 18.44
C TRP A 215 -8.73 -7.68 17.12
N GLY A 216 -7.77 -7.97 16.24
CA GLY A 216 -7.62 -7.29 14.95
C GLY A 216 -8.84 -7.50 14.05
N SER A 217 -9.42 -8.70 14.03
CA SER A 217 -10.64 -8.96 13.26
C SER A 217 -11.86 -8.19 13.80
N THR A 218 -11.98 -8.06 15.11
CA THR A 218 -13.07 -7.32 15.77
C THR A 218 -12.93 -5.82 15.53
N GLU A 219 -11.72 -5.31 15.68
CA GLU A 219 -11.37 -3.91 15.43
C GLU A 219 -11.65 -3.53 13.97
N LEU A 220 -11.15 -4.32 13.01
CA LEU A 220 -11.41 -4.14 11.59
C LEU A 220 -12.92 -4.14 11.29
N PHE A 221 -13.68 -5.08 11.86
CA PHE A 221 -15.12 -5.13 11.65
C PHE A 221 -15.83 -3.87 12.15
N ILE A 222 -15.43 -3.34 13.31
CA ILE A 222 -15.97 -2.09 13.85
C ILE A 222 -15.60 -0.92 12.95
N VAL A 223 -14.33 -0.79 12.56
CA VAL A 223 -13.84 0.29 11.71
C VAL A 223 -14.56 0.30 10.36
N ASP A 224 -14.67 -0.85 9.70
CA ASP A 224 -15.29 -0.96 8.38
C ASP A 224 -16.81 -0.77 8.40
N LYS A 225 -17.49 -1.20 9.48
CA LYS A 225 -18.95 -1.01 9.61
C LYS A 225 -19.34 0.38 10.08
N THR A 226 -18.47 1.09 10.81
CA THR A 226 -18.85 2.33 11.50
C THR A 226 -18.04 3.54 11.09
N LEU A 227 -16.70 3.50 11.18
CA LEU A 227 -15.83 4.64 10.93
C LEU A 227 -15.72 4.91 9.42
N ARG A 228 -15.45 3.88 8.61
CA ARG A 228 -15.25 4.02 7.17
C ARG A 228 -16.49 4.64 6.49
N PRO A 229 -17.73 4.20 6.74
CA PRO A 229 -18.91 4.82 6.14
C PRO A 229 -19.18 6.24 6.65
N LYS A 230 -18.84 6.57 7.90
CA LYS A 230 -19.06 7.92 8.46
C LYS A 230 -18.03 8.94 7.98
N LEU A 231 -16.78 8.52 7.83
CA LEU A 231 -15.67 9.41 7.49
C LEU A 231 -15.41 9.50 5.99
N VAL A 232 -15.68 8.41 5.25
CA VAL A 232 -15.42 8.31 3.81
C VAL A 232 -16.72 8.26 3.00
N GLY A 233 -17.84 7.87 3.62
CA GLY A 233 -19.11 7.70 2.92
C GLY A 233 -19.73 9.03 2.52
N GLY A 234 -19.54 9.41 1.26
CA GLY A 234 -20.48 10.28 0.55
C GLY A 234 -21.84 9.58 0.36
N PRO A 235 -22.92 10.34 0.12
CA PRO A 235 -24.31 9.86 0.14
C PRO A 235 -24.67 8.78 -0.92
N ILE A 236 -23.74 8.39 -1.78
CA ILE A 236 -23.99 7.47 -2.89
C ILE A 236 -23.53 6.07 -2.50
N LYS A 237 -24.49 5.20 -2.14
CA LYS A 237 -24.26 3.75 -2.10
C LYS A 237 -23.97 3.28 -3.52
N LEU A 238 -22.69 3.10 -3.83
CA LEU A 238 -22.27 2.58 -5.12
C LEU A 238 -22.64 1.10 -5.22
N PRO A 239 -23.26 0.66 -6.34
CA PRO A 239 -23.48 -0.75 -6.57
C PRO A 239 -22.13 -1.48 -6.63
N PHE A 240 -22.11 -2.73 -6.18
CA PHE A 240 -20.88 -3.54 -6.10
C PHE A 240 -20.11 -3.61 -7.43
N LEU A 241 -20.82 -3.80 -8.54
CA LEU A 241 -20.23 -3.98 -9.88
C LEU A 241 -19.38 -2.78 -10.34
N PRO A 242 -19.88 -1.53 -10.38
CA PRO A 242 -19.07 -0.35 -10.66
C PRO A 242 -17.83 -0.23 -9.76
N THR A 243 -17.96 -0.47 -8.46
CA THR A 243 -16.81 -0.43 -7.54
C THR A 243 -15.77 -1.50 -7.87
N PHE A 244 -16.21 -2.73 -8.18
CA PHE A 244 -15.35 -3.84 -8.57
C PHE A 244 -14.61 -3.57 -9.88
N PHE A 245 -15.31 -3.11 -10.92
CA PHE A 245 -14.68 -2.73 -12.18
C PHE A 245 -13.74 -1.53 -12.03
N GLY A 246 -14.10 -0.57 -11.18
CA GLY A 246 -13.22 0.55 -10.82
C GLY A 246 -11.94 0.06 -10.17
N LEU A 247 -12.03 -0.84 -9.19
CA LEU A 247 -10.88 -1.41 -8.50
C LEU A 247 -9.96 -2.17 -9.47
N ILE A 248 -10.48 -3.14 -10.21
CA ILE A 248 -9.68 -3.97 -11.12
C ILE A 248 -9.15 -3.16 -12.30
N GLY A 249 -10.00 -2.36 -12.94
CA GLY A 249 -9.63 -1.52 -14.07
C GLY A 249 -8.60 -0.45 -13.66
N GLY A 250 -8.79 0.15 -12.48
CA GLY A 250 -7.84 1.08 -11.90
C GLY A 250 -6.49 0.42 -11.64
N VAL A 251 -6.47 -0.72 -10.94
CA VAL A 251 -5.20 -1.42 -10.64
C VAL A 251 -4.47 -1.84 -11.91
N LYS A 252 -5.19 -2.29 -12.94
CA LYS A 252 -4.59 -2.70 -14.21
C LYS A 252 -3.97 -1.53 -14.99
N THR A 253 -4.55 -0.33 -14.89
CA THR A 253 -4.13 0.84 -15.68
C THR A 253 -3.13 1.74 -14.95
N MET A 254 -3.32 1.94 -13.65
CA MET A 254 -2.58 2.90 -12.83
C MET A 254 -1.82 2.23 -11.67
N GLY A 255 -1.79 0.90 -11.62
CA GLY A 255 -1.15 0.15 -10.54
C GLY A 255 -1.81 0.43 -9.19
N PHE A 256 -0.99 0.55 -8.15
CA PHE A 256 -1.47 0.78 -6.78
C PHE A 256 -2.35 2.05 -6.64
N LEU A 257 -2.06 3.13 -7.38
CA LEU A 257 -2.86 4.35 -7.35
C LEU A 257 -4.30 4.13 -7.84
N GLY A 258 -4.47 3.20 -8.79
CA GLY A 258 -5.76 2.85 -9.34
C GLY A 258 -6.72 2.20 -8.33
N LEU A 259 -6.19 1.68 -7.22
CA LEU A 259 -6.97 1.14 -6.11
C LEU A 259 -7.81 2.22 -5.40
N PHE A 260 -7.33 3.47 -5.41
CA PHE A 260 -8.04 4.65 -4.87
C PHE A 260 -8.81 5.37 -5.97
N VAL A 261 -8.16 5.63 -7.10
CA VAL A 261 -8.72 6.44 -8.20
C VAL A 261 -9.86 5.70 -8.88
N GLY A 262 -9.77 4.38 -9.03
CA GLY A 262 -10.74 3.55 -9.74
C GLY A 262 -12.16 3.61 -9.16
N PRO A 263 -12.36 3.29 -7.86
CA PRO A 263 -13.66 3.41 -7.21
C PRO A 263 -14.23 4.83 -7.25
N VAL A 264 -13.38 5.86 -7.08
CA VAL A 264 -13.81 7.27 -7.13
C VAL A 264 -14.27 7.65 -8.53
N LEU A 265 -13.52 7.29 -9.58
CA LEU A 265 -13.94 7.54 -10.97
C LEU A 265 -15.24 6.82 -11.32
N MET A 266 -15.42 5.58 -10.87
CA MET A 266 -16.68 4.86 -11.05
C MET A 266 -17.82 5.49 -10.26
N ALA A 267 -17.53 6.06 -9.09
CA ALA A 267 -18.51 6.82 -8.32
C ALA A 267 -19.02 8.03 -9.10
N LEU A 268 -18.11 8.79 -9.69
CA LEU A 268 -18.43 9.95 -10.51
C LEU A 268 -19.23 9.55 -11.76
N LEU A 269 -18.80 8.49 -12.45
CA LEU A 269 -19.48 7.98 -13.65
C LEU A 269 -20.91 7.53 -13.33
N VAL A 270 -21.10 6.76 -12.24
CA VAL A 270 -22.43 6.34 -11.79
C VAL A 270 -23.28 7.53 -11.35
N SER A 271 -22.67 8.54 -10.72
CA SER A 271 -23.38 9.76 -10.31
C SER A 271 -23.91 10.53 -11.52
N VAL A 272 -23.06 10.76 -12.53
CA VAL A 272 -23.46 11.44 -13.76
C VAL A 272 -24.52 10.62 -14.52
N TRP A 273 -24.34 9.30 -14.62
CA TRP A 273 -25.31 8.41 -15.24
C TRP A 273 -26.67 8.47 -14.56
N ARG A 274 -26.71 8.42 -13.22
CA ARG A 274 -27.96 8.52 -12.46
C ARG A 274 -28.65 9.86 -12.71
N GLU A 275 -27.92 10.97 -12.64
CA GLU A 275 -28.47 12.31 -12.86
C GLU A 275 -29.17 12.40 -14.23
N TRP A 276 -28.50 11.93 -15.30
CA TRP A 276 -29.07 11.89 -16.65
C TRP A 276 -30.32 11.01 -16.75
N VAL A 277 -30.33 9.85 -16.09
CA VAL A 277 -31.51 8.97 -16.09
C VAL A 277 -32.67 9.60 -15.33
N TYR A 278 -32.42 10.29 -14.21
CA TYR A 278 -33.47 10.98 -13.45
C TYR A 278 -34.13 12.10 -14.25
N GLU A 279 -33.36 12.91 -14.96
CA GLU A 279 -33.92 13.96 -15.84
C GLU A 279 -34.68 13.40 -17.03
N SER A 280 -34.19 12.32 -17.66
CA SER A 280 -34.93 11.68 -18.75
C SER A 280 -36.31 11.14 -18.34
N ARG A 281 -36.53 10.95 -17.03
CA ARG A 281 -37.82 10.59 -16.45
C ARG A 281 -38.65 11.83 -16.10
N ALA A 282 -38.04 12.88 -15.56
CA ALA A 282 -38.70 14.16 -15.30
C ALA A 282 -39.25 14.79 -16.60
N ASP A 283 -38.46 14.79 -17.68
CA ASP A 283 -38.87 15.27 -19.01
C ASP A 283 -40.00 14.44 -19.64
N ARG A 284 -40.23 13.21 -19.15
CA ARG A 284 -41.32 12.32 -19.61
C ARG A 284 -42.59 12.44 -18.78
N GLU A 285 -42.51 12.84 -17.52
CA GLU A 285 -43.68 13.11 -16.67
C GLU A 285 -44.29 14.50 -16.94
N ASP A 286 -43.49 15.46 -17.42
CA ASP A 286 -43.94 16.79 -17.86
C ASP A 286 -44.32 16.86 -19.36
N ALA A 287 -44.28 15.74 -20.08
CA ALA A 287 -44.75 15.65 -21.45
C ALA A 287 -46.29 15.48 -21.50
N PRO A 288 -47.04 16.33 -22.25
CA PRO A 288 -48.50 16.33 -22.27
C PRO A 288 -49.15 15.09 -22.91
#